data_AF-A0A2W5CY14-F1
#
_entry.id   AF-A0A2W5CY14-F1
#
_cell.length_a   1.000
_cell.length_b   1.000
_cell.length_c   1.000
_cell.angle_alpha   90.00
_cell.angle_beta   90.00
_cell.angle_gamma   90.00
#
_symmetry.space_group_name_H-M   'P 1'
#
loop_
_entity.id
_entity.type
_entity.pdbx_description
1 polymer ?
#
loop_
_entity_poly.entity_id
_entity_poly.type
_entity_poly.pdbx_seq_one_letter_code
_entity_poly.pdbx_strand_id
1 'polypeptide(L)'
;MRLVRFSGRFADWRKECRTLLEDGVAPHTLTWQVDSACDDLFAAVGEEPARYAVTRAALKVPRELPELLESAARFRADDRWALLYRVLWRVTGGDRSAMLAGDIDGAVLQRRVKAVRREAHHMHAFLRFRQRDAALGAPQFVAWHEPAHDVLDLGAEHFAERMGRSTWLIATPDGAAHFDGTRVHYQEGCPAELRAFAEGIRDDGERLWQAYYASTFNPARLNQKVMRGHMPARFWKNLPEGPLIAELMSQARAGQQRLAQAATVGEQDGRQVLIAREKAQPERPLPSSLESCRNCDIWRDATRAVPGEGPPRARIMLLGEQPGDQEDLAGKPFIGPAGQVLARALAEAGLRREDIYLTNAVKHFKWEPRGGIAGRAATRLHATPKPAEIKACRGWLGKELEEVQPRVIVALGRTALASLLEIHDPQRVRLADFAGRAFAHQGRWVVVAPHPAAVLRAADAGEQRFAELAEALRQASELQEVMAT
;
A
#
# COMPACT_ATOMS: atom_id res chain seq x y z
N MET A 1 46.16 9.75 3.85
CA MET A 1 44.78 9.87 3.33
C MET A 1 44.78 11.11 2.44
N ARG A 2 44.44 10.98 1.15
CA ARG A 2 44.46 12.09 0.17
C ARG A 2 43.16 12.89 0.31
N LEU A 3 43.27 14.18 0.58
CA LEU A 3 42.16 15.11 0.67
C LEU A 3 41.80 15.62 -0.73
N VAL A 4 40.51 15.61 -1.07
CA VAL A 4 39.97 16.14 -2.34
C VAL A 4 39.02 17.27 -2.01
N ARG A 5 39.39 18.48 -2.44
CA ARG A 5 38.60 19.71 -2.29
C ARG A 5 37.95 20.08 -3.61
N PHE A 6 36.67 20.45 -3.57
CA PHE A 6 35.90 20.85 -4.75
C PHE A 6 34.64 21.63 -4.34
N SER A 7 33.97 22.25 -5.32
CA SER A 7 32.81 23.13 -5.13
C SER A 7 31.54 22.50 -4.53
N GLY A 8 31.48 21.17 -4.39
CA GLY A 8 30.25 20.47 -4.06
C GLY A 8 29.30 20.23 -5.24
N ARG A 9 29.63 20.69 -6.45
CA ARG A 9 28.83 20.41 -7.67
C ARG A 9 29.22 19.06 -8.28
N PHE A 10 28.22 18.35 -8.80
CA PHE A 10 28.43 17.03 -9.42
C PHE A 10 29.37 17.07 -10.63
N ALA A 11 29.34 18.16 -11.42
CA ALA A 11 30.23 18.33 -12.57
C ALA A 11 31.71 18.39 -12.15
N ASP A 12 32.01 19.13 -11.08
CA ASP A 12 33.38 19.26 -10.55
C ASP A 12 33.81 17.95 -9.88
N TRP A 13 32.92 17.32 -9.13
CA TRP A 13 33.16 15.97 -8.59
C TRP A 13 33.50 14.96 -9.70
N ARG A 14 32.80 14.97 -10.84
CA ARG A 14 33.11 14.09 -11.98
C ARG A 14 34.49 14.35 -12.57
N LYS A 15 34.92 15.61 -12.61
CA LYS A 15 36.26 15.99 -13.08
C LYS A 15 37.33 15.41 -12.17
N GLU A 16 37.20 15.58 -10.85
CA GLU A 16 38.12 15.02 -9.86
C GLU A 16 38.14 13.48 -9.93
N CYS A 17 36.97 12.85 -10.06
CA CYS A 17 36.88 11.40 -10.17
C CYS A 17 37.62 10.84 -11.38
N ARG A 18 37.65 11.57 -12.51
CA ARG A 18 38.38 11.13 -13.71
C ARG A 18 39.87 11.03 -13.40
N THR A 19 40.45 12.09 -12.84
CA THR A 19 41.86 12.12 -12.42
C THR A 19 42.17 11.02 -11.42
N LEU A 20 41.32 10.83 -10.40
CA LEU A 20 41.52 9.80 -9.36
C LEU A 20 41.43 8.37 -9.92
N LEU A 21 40.58 8.14 -10.92
CA LEU A 21 40.49 6.84 -11.60
C LEU A 21 41.70 6.56 -12.48
N GLU A 22 42.21 7.58 -13.19
CA GLU A 22 43.44 7.53 -13.97
C GLU A 22 44.66 7.26 -13.09
N ASP A 23 44.72 7.91 -11.92
CA ASP A 23 45.75 7.72 -10.88
C ASP A 23 45.61 6.40 -10.10
N GLY A 24 44.52 5.65 -10.29
CA GLY A 24 44.29 4.39 -9.60
C GLY A 24 44.08 4.51 -8.08
N VAL A 25 43.54 5.63 -7.60
CA VAL A 25 43.41 5.90 -6.16
C VAL A 25 42.24 5.13 -5.53
N ALA A 26 42.53 4.27 -4.56
CA ALA A 26 41.49 3.46 -3.93
C ALA A 26 40.56 4.31 -3.01
N PRO A 27 39.23 4.04 -2.97
CA PRO A 27 38.27 4.87 -2.23
C PRO A 27 38.55 5.06 -0.74
N HIS A 28 39.12 4.05 -0.06
CA HIS A 28 39.42 4.11 1.38
C HIS A 28 40.61 5.02 1.72
N THR A 29 41.35 5.48 0.71
CA THR A 29 42.46 6.40 0.90
C THR A 29 42.05 7.87 0.78
N LEU A 30 40.79 8.14 0.42
CA LEU A 30 40.28 9.48 0.10
C LEU A 30 39.43 10.07 1.22
N THR A 31 39.58 11.37 1.42
CA THR A 31 38.66 12.22 2.19
C THR A 31 38.09 13.28 1.27
N TRP A 32 36.76 13.43 1.25
CA TRP A 32 36.08 14.43 0.43
C TRP A 32 35.74 15.65 1.29
N GLN A 33 36.11 16.83 0.84
CA GLN A 33 35.76 18.10 1.47
C GLN A 33 35.13 19.02 0.43
N VAL A 34 33.97 19.60 0.78
CA VAL A 34 33.30 20.61 -0.04
C VAL A 34 33.81 21.97 0.38
N ASP A 35 34.21 22.81 -0.57
CA ASP A 35 34.60 24.18 -0.32
C ASP A 35 33.34 24.99 0.07
N SER A 36 33.01 25.01 1.35
CA SER A 36 32.07 25.98 1.92
C SER A 36 32.80 27.26 2.25
N ALA A 37 32.16 28.43 2.08
CA ALA A 37 32.70 29.76 2.40
C ALA A 37 33.02 30.02 3.90
N CYS A 38 33.19 28.96 4.70
CA CYS A 38 33.66 29.02 6.07
C CYS A 38 34.99 28.24 6.11
N ASP A 39 36.10 28.98 6.03
CA ASP A 39 37.46 28.45 6.11
C ASP A 39 37.69 27.79 7.47
N ASP A 40 37.91 26.48 7.47
CA ASP A 40 38.37 25.77 8.65
C ASP A 40 39.90 25.94 8.74
N LEU A 41 40.30 26.83 9.65
CA LEU A 41 41.66 27.38 9.83
C LEU A 41 42.72 26.35 10.28
N PHE A 42 42.42 25.05 10.30
CA PHE A 42 43.27 24.01 10.90
C PHE A 42 43.53 22.74 10.06
N ALA A 43 43.21 22.69 8.77
CA ALA A 43 43.54 21.52 7.96
C ALA A 43 45.01 21.54 7.48
N ALA A 44 45.92 21.09 8.36
CA ALA A 44 47.34 20.95 8.11
C ALA A 44 47.68 19.80 7.13
N VAL A 45 48.82 20.05 6.45
CA VAL A 45 49.64 19.25 5.53
C VAL A 45 49.54 17.72 5.70
N GLY A 46 49.29 17.01 4.60
CA GLY A 46 49.44 15.55 4.49
C GLY A 46 50.17 15.16 3.21
N GLU A 47 51.29 14.44 3.36
CA GLU A 47 52.23 13.98 2.33
C GLU A 47 51.58 13.15 1.20
N GLU A 48 52.15 13.24 -0.01
CA GLU A 48 51.80 12.42 -1.17
C GLU A 48 52.09 10.93 -0.92
N PRO A 49 51.08 10.02 -0.92
CA PRO A 49 51.35 8.60 -0.91
C PRO A 49 51.80 8.12 -2.31
N ALA A 50 52.64 7.08 -2.31
CA ALA A 50 53.30 6.52 -3.49
C ALA A 50 52.32 6.19 -4.64
N ARG A 51 52.71 6.65 -5.84
CA ARG A 51 52.03 6.41 -7.12
C ARG A 51 52.12 4.92 -7.49
N TYR A 52 51.00 4.21 -7.46
CA TYR A 52 50.90 2.91 -8.11
C TYR A 52 50.47 3.13 -9.56
N ALA A 53 51.43 3.06 -10.49
CA ALA A 53 51.12 3.09 -11.92
C ALA A 53 50.37 1.80 -12.30
N VAL A 54 49.05 1.90 -12.41
CA VAL A 54 48.23 0.83 -12.99
C VAL A 54 47.90 1.25 -14.42
N THR A 55 48.55 0.61 -15.40
CA THR A 55 48.16 0.67 -16.80
C THR A 55 46.78 0.00 -16.95
N ARG A 56 45.72 0.79 -16.88
CA ARG A 56 44.34 0.30 -17.07
C ARG A 56 43.91 0.50 -18.52
N ALA A 57 43.34 -0.56 -19.11
CA ALA A 57 42.59 -0.48 -20.35
C ALA A 57 41.46 0.56 -20.23
N ALA A 58 41.07 1.17 -21.36
CA ALA A 58 40.07 2.24 -21.42
C ALA A 58 38.90 2.01 -20.45
N LEU A 59 38.68 2.96 -19.54
CA LEU A 59 37.64 2.90 -18.51
C LEU A 59 36.26 2.74 -19.15
N LYS A 60 35.66 1.55 -19.06
CA LYS A 60 34.32 1.29 -19.60
C LYS A 60 33.27 1.64 -18.56
N VAL A 61 32.62 2.80 -18.73
CA VAL A 61 31.51 3.24 -17.88
C VAL A 61 30.17 2.89 -18.55
N PRO A 62 29.29 2.11 -17.91
CA PRO A 62 27.94 1.87 -18.42
C PRO A 62 27.16 3.17 -18.59
N ARG A 63 26.34 3.27 -19.64
CA ARG A 63 25.57 4.49 -19.96
C ARG A 63 24.65 4.95 -18.84
N GLU A 64 24.11 4.01 -18.06
CA GLU A 64 23.16 4.27 -16.97
C GLU A 64 23.83 4.79 -15.69
N LEU A 65 25.13 4.54 -15.50
CA LEU A 65 25.81 4.87 -14.24
C LEU A 65 25.88 6.38 -13.98
N PRO A 66 26.28 7.24 -14.94
CA PRO A 66 26.31 8.69 -14.72
C PRO A 66 24.96 9.26 -14.25
N GLU A 67 23.86 8.82 -14.85
CA GLU A 67 22.51 9.27 -14.50
C GLU A 67 22.12 8.85 -13.06
N LEU A 68 22.47 7.62 -12.66
CA LEU A 68 22.25 7.14 -11.29
C LEU A 68 23.09 7.91 -10.26
N LEU A 69 24.37 8.14 -10.57
CA LEU A 69 25.27 8.88 -9.68
C LEU A 69 24.84 10.35 -9.55
N GLU A 70 24.42 10.96 -10.65
CA GLU A 70 23.92 12.33 -10.68
C GLU A 70 22.63 12.48 -9.86
N SER A 71 21.71 11.54 -10.00
CA SER A 71 20.49 11.52 -9.19
C SER A 71 20.80 11.31 -7.71
N ALA A 72 21.74 10.42 -7.37
CA ALA A 72 22.14 10.16 -5.99
C ALA A 72 22.99 11.28 -5.38
N ALA A 73 23.70 12.08 -6.18
CA ALA A 73 24.45 13.26 -5.71
C ALA A 73 23.56 14.34 -5.10
N ARG A 74 22.28 14.35 -5.43
CA ARG A 74 21.29 15.24 -4.82
C ARG A 74 20.89 14.83 -3.40
N PHE A 75 21.19 13.60 -2.99
CA PHE A 75 20.89 13.12 -1.64
C PHE A 75 21.89 13.69 -0.63
N ARG A 76 21.40 14.49 0.33
CA ARG A 76 22.22 15.05 1.41
C ARG A 76 22.65 13.98 2.40
N ALA A 77 23.95 13.74 2.47
CA ALA A 77 24.62 12.89 3.45
C ALA A 77 26.11 13.24 3.50
N ASP A 78 26.75 13.04 4.65
CA ASP A 78 28.18 13.33 4.84
C ASP A 78 29.07 12.42 3.96
N ASP A 79 28.65 11.17 3.79
CA ASP A 79 29.33 10.18 2.95
C ASP A 79 28.91 10.24 1.47
N ARG A 80 28.16 11.28 1.05
CA ARG A 80 27.60 11.43 -0.30
C ARG A 80 28.64 11.12 -1.37
N TRP A 81 29.71 11.90 -1.40
CA TRP A 81 30.70 11.86 -2.48
C TRP A 81 31.58 10.60 -2.39
N ALA A 82 31.87 10.14 -1.17
CA ALA A 82 32.61 8.91 -0.92
C ALA A 82 31.88 7.66 -1.44
N LEU A 83 30.57 7.55 -1.21
CA LEU A 83 29.76 6.45 -1.74
C LEU A 83 29.76 6.45 -3.27
N LEU A 84 29.50 7.61 -3.89
CA LEU A 84 29.44 7.71 -5.34
C LEU A 84 30.76 7.29 -5.99
N TYR A 85 31.89 7.70 -5.40
CA TYR A 85 33.20 7.34 -5.91
C TYR A 85 33.48 5.85 -5.72
N ARG A 86 33.10 5.27 -4.58
CA ARG A 86 33.24 3.82 -4.34
C ARG A 86 32.45 2.98 -5.34
N VAL A 87 31.21 3.38 -5.64
CA VAL A 87 30.41 2.72 -6.70
C VAL A 87 31.08 2.88 -8.06
N LEU A 88 31.50 4.09 -8.42
CA LEU A 88 32.17 4.37 -9.69
C LEU A 88 33.47 3.55 -9.85
N TRP A 89 34.27 3.47 -8.80
CA TRP A 89 35.50 2.68 -8.74
C TRP A 89 35.25 1.18 -8.94
N ARG A 90 34.23 0.62 -8.26
CA ARG A 90 33.86 -0.80 -8.39
C ARG A 90 33.37 -1.12 -9.80
N VAL A 91 32.48 -0.31 -10.36
CA VAL A 91 31.92 -0.53 -11.70
C VAL A 91 32.99 -0.41 -12.79
N THR A 92 33.87 0.59 -12.69
CA THR A 92 35.02 0.73 -13.62
C THR A 92 36.04 -0.39 -13.45
N GLY A 93 36.11 -1.00 -12.26
CA GLY A 93 36.86 -2.23 -11.98
C GLY A 93 36.20 -3.52 -12.45
N GLY A 94 35.02 -3.47 -13.06
CA GLY A 94 34.30 -4.62 -13.63
C GLY A 94 33.13 -5.14 -12.77
N ASP A 95 32.99 -4.66 -11.53
CA ASP A 95 31.91 -5.07 -10.63
C ASP A 95 30.66 -4.22 -10.84
N ARG A 96 29.77 -4.71 -11.70
CA ARG A 96 28.48 -4.05 -12.00
C ARG A 96 27.44 -4.24 -10.90
N SER A 97 27.60 -5.17 -9.96
CA SER A 97 26.58 -5.37 -8.92
C SER A 97 26.49 -4.17 -7.99
N ALA A 98 27.55 -3.35 -7.88
CA ALA A 98 27.57 -2.09 -7.15
C ALA A 98 26.50 -1.06 -7.59
N MET A 99 25.86 -1.26 -8.75
CA MET A 99 24.72 -0.44 -9.21
C MET A 99 23.36 -1.00 -8.78
N LEU A 100 23.30 -2.27 -8.36
CA LEU A 100 22.07 -3.03 -8.17
C LEU A 100 21.66 -3.07 -6.70
N ALA A 101 20.36 -3.16 -6.45
CA ALA A 101 19.81 -3.15 -5.08
C ALA A 101 20.20 -4.37 -4.22
N GLY A 102 20.75 -5.43 -4.82
CA GLY A 102 21.23 -6.62 -4.10
C GLY A 102 22.64 -6.48 -3.51
N ASP A 103 23.40 -5.48 -3.93
CA ASP A 103 24.73 -5.17 -3.38
C ASP A 103 24.62 -4.20 -2.19
N ILE A 104 25.62 -4.20 -1.29
CA ILE A 104 25.65 -3.32 -0.13
C ILE A 104 25.68 -1.83 -0.54
N ASP A 105 26.58 -1.45 -1.44
CA ASP A 105 26.68 -0.07 -1.93
C ASP A 105 25.53 0.25 -2.88
N GLY A 106 25.19 -0.69 -3.76
CA GLY A 106 24.09 -0.55 -4.71
C GLY A 106 22.72 -0.38 -4.03
N ALA A 107 22.46 -1.06 -2.92
CA ALA A 107 21.26 -0.88 -2.12
C ALA A 107 21.15 0.54 -1.53
N VAL A 108 22.28 1.09 -1.06
CA VAL A 108 22.32 2.49 -0.56
C VAL A 108 22.12 3.47 -1.70
N LEU A 109 22.82 3.28 -2.83
CA LEU A 109 22.68 4.11 -4.04
C LEU A 109 21.22 4.17 -4.51
N GLN A 110 20.59 3.02 -4.72
CA GLN A 110 19.20 2.93 -5.20
C GLN A 110 18.21 3.55 -4.22
N ARG A 111 18.45 3.40 -2.91
CA ARG A 111 17.65 4.05 -1.87
C ARG A 111 17.76 5.58 -1.94
N ARG A 112 18.97 6.11 -2.14
CA ARG A 112 19.22 7.56 -2.30
C ARG A 112 18.52 8.11 -3.54
N VAL A 113 18.64 7.44 -4.69
CA VAL A 113 17.92 7.80 -5.92
C VAL A 113 16.40 7.83 -5.68
N LYS A 114 15.84 6.79 -5.06
CA LYS A 114 14.40 6.73 -4.75
C LYS A 114 13.97 7.86 -3.80
N ALA A 115 14.79 8.19 -2.80
CA ALA A 115 14.51 9.26 -1.86
C ALA A 115 14.51 10.63 -2.54
N VAL A 116 15.49 10.91 -3.40
CA VAL A 116 15.56 12.15 -4.20
C VAL A 116 14.34 12.29 -5.12
N ARG A 117 13.98 11.24 -5.86
CA ARG A 117 12.78 11.25 -6.71
C ARG A 117 11.50 11.50 -5.92
N ARG A 118 11.37 10.85 -4.76
CA ARG A 118 10.24 11.07 -3.86
C ARG A 118 10.19 12.52 -3.37
N GLU A 119 11.34 13.10 -3.06
CA GLU A 119 11.42 14.48 -2.59
C GLU A 119 11.05 15.49 -3.67
N ALA A 120 11.51 15.31 -4.91
CA ALA A 120 11.06 16.12 -6.04
C ALA A 120 9.53 16.01 -6.25
N HIS A 121 8.97 14.80 -6.15
CA HIS A 121 7.52 14.61 -6.20
C HIS A 121 6.79 15.30 -5.03
N HIS A 122 7.37 15.30 -3.83
CA HIS A 122 6.80 16.04 -2.69
C HIS A 122 6.80 17.55 -2.95
N MET A 123 7.86 18.09 -3.58
CA MET A 123 7.89 19.49 -3.99
C MET A 123 6.74 19.79 -4.97
N HIS A 124 6.49 18.94 -5.98
CA HIS A 124 5.35 19.11 -6.88
C HIS A 124 3.99 19.10 -6.16
N ALA A 125 3.85 18.22 -5.16
CA ALA A 125 2.58 18.03 -4.47
C ALA A 125 2.30 19.08 -3.39
N PHE A 126 3.33 19.59 -2.71
CA PHE A 126 3.20 20.37 -1.48
C PHE A 126 3.75 21.79 -1.59
N LEU A 127 4.42 22.17 -2.67
CA LEU A 127 4.74 23.57 -2.92
C LEU A 127 3.45 24.36 -3.10
N ARG A 128 3.37 25.53 -2.47
CA ARG A 128 2.23 26.43 -2.57
C ARG A 128 2.74 27.80 -2.95
N PHE A 129 2.27 28.28 -4.10
CA PHE A 129 2.52 29.63 -4.54
C PHE A 129 1.53 30.57 -3.87
N ARG A 130 2.03 31.71 -3.42
CA ARG A 130 1.23 32.85 -2.98
C ARG A 130 1.29 33.92 -4.07
N GLN A 131 0.15 34.50 -4.40
CA GLN A 131 0.08 35.56 -5.38
C GLN A 131 0.49 36.90 -4.75
N ARG A 132 1.30 37.68 -5.47
CA ARG A 132 1.69 39.04 -5.07
C ARG A 132 0.71 40.07 -5.65
N ASP A 133 0.66 41.22 -4.99
CA ASP A 133 -0.01 42.41 -5.53
C ASP A 133 0.59 42.76 -6.90
N ALA A 134 -0.29 42.88 -7.90
CA ALA A 134 0.09 43.20 -9.27
C ALA A 134 0.83 44.55 -9.37
N ALA A 135 0.60 45.48 -8.44
CA ALA A 135 1.28 46.77 -8.40
C ALA A 135 2.80 46.65 -8.13
N LEU A 136 3.26 45.53 -7.54
CA LEU A 136 4.67 45.30 -7.20
C LEU A 136 5.49 44.67 -8.34
N GLY A 137 4.87 44.40 -9.49
CA GLY A 137 5.54 43.80 -10.65
C GLY A 137 6.01 42.35 -10.42
N ALA A 138 6.91 41.87 -11.30
CA ALA A 138 7.43 40.51 -11.25
C ALA A 138 8.35 40.28 -10.02
N PRO A 139 8.46 39.04 -9.50
CA PRO A 139 7.68 37.85 -9.87
C PRO A 139 6.22 37.93 -9.40
N GLN A 140 5.27 37.39 -10.18
CA GLN A 140 3.84 37.40 -9.82
C GLN A 140 3.52 36.43 -8.67
N PHE A 141 4.22 35.30 -8.61
CA PHE A 141 4.02 34.27 -7.60
C PHE A 141 5.30 33.97 -6.83
N VAL A 142 5.18 33.66 -5.54
CA VAL A 142 6.33 33.31 -4.71
C VAL A 142 5.99 32.11 -3.82
N ALA A 143 6.96 31.24 -3.60
CA ALA A 143 6.83 30.09 -2.71
C ALA A 143 8.09 29.89 -1.86
N TRP A 144 7.90 29.43 -0.62
CA TRP A 144 8.97 28.98 0.28
C TRP A 144 8.94 27.46 0.40
N HIS A 145 10.08 26.79 0.22
CA HIS A 145 10.19 25.34 0.31
C HIS A 145 11.46 24.90 1.04
N GLU A 146 11.33 23.87 1.87
CA GLU A 146 12.46 23.32 2.62
C GLU A 146 12.64 21.83 2.28
N PRO A 147 13.36 21.55 1.18
CA PRO A 147 13.57 20.18 0.76
C PRO A 147 14.63 19.48 1.63
N ALA A 148 14.51 18.17 1.81
CA ALA A 148 15.54 17.37 2.51
C ALA A 148 16.82 17.17 1.68
N HIS A 149 16.70 17.33 0.37
CA HIS A 149 17.67 16.94 -0.64
C HIS A 149 17.73 18.01 -1.72
N ASP A 150 18.79 18.02 -2.53
CA ASP A 150 19.03 19.03 -3.56
C ASP A 150 18.11 18.79 -4.77
N VAL A 151 16.85 19.22 -4.70
CA VAL A 151 15.82 18.95 -5.72
C VAL A 151 15.21 20.20 -6.34
N LEU A 152 15.74 21.38 -6.03
CA LEU A 152 15.19 22.65 -6.51
C LEU A 152 15.21 22.71 -8.04
N ASP A 153 16.29 22.25 -8.66
CA ASP A 153 16.43 22.14 -10.12
C ASP A 153 15.39 21.20 -10.74
N LEU A 154 15.26 20.00 -10.18
CA LEU A 154 14.29 18.99 -10.64
C LEU A 154 12.84 19.46 -10.51
N GLY A 155 12.53 20.18 -9.43
CA GLY A 155 11.18 20.64 -9.15
C GLY A 155 10.81 21.92 -9.89
N ALA A 156 11.75 22.85 -10.07
CA ALA A 156 11.50 24.14 -10.71
C ALA A 156 11.08 24.00 -12.18
N GLU A 157 11.71 23.09 -12.93
CA GLU A 157 11.36 22.82 -14.34
C GLU A 157 9.90 22.38 -14.49
N HIS A 158 9.41 21.53 -13.58
CA HIS A 158 8.02 21.07 -13.58
C HIS A 158 7.00 22.22 -13.51
N PHE A 159 7.32 23.29 -12.78
CA PHE A 159 6.44 24.45 -12.68
C PHE A 159 6.56 25.37 -13.89
N ALA A 160 7.76 25.53 -14.45
CA ALA A 160 7.98 26.32 -15.67
C ALA A 160 7.15 25.80 -16.84
N GLU A 161 7.09 24.47 -17.02
CA GLU A 161 6.32 23.83 -18.08
C GLU A 161 4.80 23.98 -17.93
N ARG A 162 4.29 24.19 -16.70
CA ARG A 162 2.85 24.10 -16.39
C ARG A 162 2.20 25.43 -16.04
N MET A 163 2.98 26.42 -15.62
CA MET A 163 2.50 27.76 -15.23
C MET A 163 2.53 28.79 -16.38
N GLY A 164 2.76 28.35 -17.61
CA GLY A 164 2.70 29.21 -18.80
C GLY A 164 3.74 30.34 -18.74
N ARG A 165 3.30 31.59 -18.92
CA ARG A 165 4.17 32.78 -18.89
C ARG A 165 4.15 33.52 -17.54
N SER A 166 3.47 32.99 -16.54
CA SER A 166 3.42 33.61 -15.22
C SER A 166 4.80 33.57 -14.57
N THR A 167 5.30 34.72 -14.13
CA THR A 167 6.60 34.81 -13.46
C THR A 167 6.50 34.35 -12.02
N TRP A 168 7.50 33.62 -11.55
CA TRP A 168 7.48 33.06 -10.19
C TRP A 168 8.86 32.92 -9.57
N LEU A 169 8.91 32.87 -8.24
CA LEU A 169 10.11 32.64 -7.44
C LEU A 169 9.86 31.49 -6.44
N ILE A 170 10.76 30.53 -6.40
CA ILE A 170 10.81 29.48 -5.37
C ILE A 170 12.09 29.70 -4.57
N ALA A 171 11.95 30.02 -3.30
CA ALA A 171 13.07 30.17 -2.37
C ALA A 171 13.17 28.95 -1.45
N THR A 172 14.40 28.53 -1.18
CA THR A 172 14.77 27.46 -0.25
C THR A 172 15.88 27.94 0.67
N PRO A 173 16.21 27.25 1.78
CA PRO A 173 17.32 27.67 2.64
C PRO A 173 18.68 27.80 1.92
N ASP A 174 18.91 27.00 0.88
CA ASP A 174 20.22 26.89 0.23
C ASP A 174 20.29 27.56 -1.15
N GLY A 175 19.20 28.15 -1.63
CA GLY A 175 19.14 28.73 -2.97
C GLY A 175 17.75 29.13 -3.41
N ALA A 176 17.65 29.72 -4.61
CA ALA A 176 16.39 30.14 -5.20
C ALA A 176 16.32 29.84 -6.70
N ALA A 177 15.11 29.60 -7.20
CA ALA A 177 14.79 29.44 -8.61
C ALA A 177 13.77 30.51 -9.03
N HIS A 178 14.09 31.28 -10.07
CA HIS A 178 13.23 32.35 -10.60
C HIS A 178 12.90 32.09 -12.06
N PHE A 179 11.62 32.14 -12.41
CA PHE A 179 11.15 32.01 -13.78
C PHE A 179 10.66 33.36 -14.31
N ASP A 180 11.29 33.82 -15.40
CA ASP A 180 11.01 35.12 -16.03
C ASP A 180 9.87 35.08 -17.06
N GLY A 181 9.19 33.94 -17.21
CA GLY A 181 8.18 33.69 -18.24
C GLY A 181 8.73 32.97 -19.48
N THR A 182 10.06 32.79 -19.57
CA THR A 182 10.73 32.08 -20.67
C THR A 182 11.71 31.02 -20.19
N ARG A 183 12.52 31.30 -19.18
CA ARG A 183 13.53 30.39 -18.65
C ARG A 183 13.64 30.46 -17.13
N VAL A 184 14.10 29.37 -16.53
CA VAL A 184 14.39 29.29 -15.10
C VAL A 184 15.83 29.72 -14.86
N HIS A 185 16.01 30.61 -13.88
CA HIS A 185 17.29 31.08 -13.38
C HIS A 185 17.51 30.53 -11.99
N TYR A 186 18.72 30.04 -11.71
CA TYR A 186 19.07 29.47 -10.42
C TYR A 186 20.09 30.35 -9.72
N GLN A 187 19.91 30.54 -8.42
CA GLN A 187 20.80 31.26 -7.54
C GLN A 187 21.23 30.36 -6.38
N GLU A 188 22.54 30.30 -6.13
CA GLU A 188 23.12 29.61 -4.98
C GLU A 188 23.07 30.50 -3.74
N GLY A 189 22.74 29.89 -2.60
CA GLY A 189 22.50 30.59 -1.35
C GLY A 189 21.15 31.33 -1.37
N CYS A 190 20.48 31.36 -0.21
CA CYS A 190 19.29 32.17 -0.04
C CYS A 190 19.61 33.40 0.83
N PRO A 191 19.75 34.60 0.23
CA PRO A 191 19.78 35.84 0.98
C PRO A 191 18.63 35.90 1.98
N ALA A 192 18.91 36.41 3.19
CA ALA A 192 17.89 36.57 4.23
C ALA A 192 16.69 37.40 3.74
N GLU A 193 16.95 38.34 2.83
CA GLU A 193 15.95 39.17 2.15
C GLU A 193 14.98 38.33 1.31
N LEU A 194 15.47 37.35 0.53
CA LEU A 194 14.60 36.47 -0.27
C LEU A 194 13.75 35.55 0.60
N ARG A 195 14.29 35.10 1.73
CA ARG A 195 13.53 34.32 2.72
C ARG A 195 12.41 35.16 3.34
N ALA A 196 12.75 36.33 3.87
CA ALA A 196 11.77 37.24 4.48
C ALA A 196 10.70 37.66 3.46
N PHE A 197 11.10 37.86 2.21
CA PHE A 197 10.23 38.16 1.10
C PHE A 197 9.26 37.01 0.78
N ALA A 198 9.71 35.76 0.77
CA ALA A 198 8.85 34.60 0.51
C ALA A 198 7.91 34.27 1.68
N GLU A 199 8.38 34.39 2.93
CA GLU A 199 7.59 34.08 4.13
C GLU A 199 6.53 35.16 4.41
N GLY A 200 6.80 36.42 4.08
CA GLY A 200 5.96 37.59 4.44
C GLY A 200 4.75 37.87 3.56
N ILE A 201 4.51 37.09 2.50
CA ILE A 201 3.38 37.33 1.58
C ILE A 201 2.07 36.84 2.21
N ARG A 202 1.09 37.74 2.28
CA ARG A 202 -0.30 37.46 2.65
C ARG A 202 -1.11 37.23 1.39
N ASP A 203 -1.91 36.16 1.38
CA ASP A 203 -2.76 35.77 0.24
C ASP A 203 -4.22 35.70 0.70
N ASP A 204 -5.09 36.54 0.15
CA ASP A 204 -6.52 36.54 0.50
C ASP A 204 -7.24 35.24 0.11
N GLY A 205 -6.71 34.51 -0.88
CA GLY A 205 -7.20 33.20 -1.31
C GLY A 205 -6.98 32.09 -0.27
N GLU A 206 -5.99 32.25 0.61
CA GLU A 206 -5.68 31.29 1.67
C GLU A 206 -6.86 31.08 2.62
N ARG A 207 -7.59 32.15 2.96
CA ARG A 207 -8.76 32.08 3.84
C ARG A 207 -9.90 31.27 3.23
N LEU A 208 -10.16 31.43 1.94
CA LEU A 208 -11.20 30.67 1.22
C LEU A 208 -10.84 29.18 1.16
N TRP A 209 -9.57 28.87 0.88
CA TRP A 209 -9.07 27.51 0.88
C TRP A 209 -9.17 26.84 2.25
N GLN A 210 -8.76 27.53 3.32
CA GLN A 210 -8.85 27.04 4.69
C GLN A 210 -10.29 26.68 5.09
N ALA A 211 -11.26 27.54 4.75
CA ALA A 211 -12.68 27.27 4.99
C ALA A 211 -13.18 26.03 4.22
N TYR A 212 -12.80 25.91 2.94
CA TYR A 212 -13.12 24.73 2.13
C TYR A 212 -12.49 23.45 2.70
N TYR A 213 -11.20 23.49 3.04
CA TYR A 213 -10.47 22.35 3.61
C TYR A 213 -11.12 21.84 4.89
N ALA A 214 -11.46 22.74 5.83
CA ALA A 214 -12.13 22.38 7.07
C ALA A 214 -13.50 21.73 6.82
N SER A 215 -14.29 22.25 5.88
CA SER A 215 -15.64 21.70 5.58
C SER A 215 -15.63 20.32 4.91
N THR A 216 -14.57 19.98 4.19
CA THR A 216 -14.43 18.67 3.51
C THR A 216 -13.73 17.62 4.38
N PHE A 217 -13.18 18.01 5.53
CA PHE A 217 -12.50 17.10 6.45
C PHE A 217 -13.49 16.12 7.09
N ASN A 218 -13.32 14.82 6.81
CA ASN A 218 -14.13 13.78 7.41
C ASN A 218 -13.38 13.09 8.58
N PRO A 219 -13.73 13.38 9.84
CA PRO A 219 -13.02 12.84 11.00
C PRO A 219 -13.09 11.31 11.08
N ALA A 220 -14.18 10.68 10.63
CA ALA A 220 -14.33 9.21 10.63
C ALA A 220 -13.41 8.49 9.63
N ARG A 221 -12.91 9.20 8.60
CA ARG A 221 -11.95 8.64 7.62
C ARG A 221 -10.49 8.93 7.96
N LEU A 222 -10.23 9.58 9.10
CA LEU A 222 -8.88 9.97 9.48
C LEU A 222 -8.03 8.75 9.88
N ASN A 223 -7.07 8.38 9.04
CA ASN A 223 -5.98 7.49 9.40
C ASN A 223 -4.66 8.27 9.47
N GLN A 224 -4.23 8.61 10.69
CA GLN A 224 -3.05 9.44 10.92
C GLN A 224 -1.76 8.82 10.37
N LYS A 225 -1.61 7.49 10.42
CA LYS A 225 -0.41 6.81 9.90
C LYS A 225 -0.33 6.95 8.39
N VAL A 226 -1.45 6.73 7.69
CA VAL A 226 -1.56 6.88 6.24
C VAL A 226 -1.37 8.35 5.85
N MET A 227 -2.04 9.27 6.55
CA MET A 227 -1.93 10.71 6.29
C MET A 227 -0.48 11.21 6.42
N ARG A 228 0.23 10.86 7.50
CA ARG A 228 1.65 11.22 7.69
C ARG A 228 2.58 10.51 6.69
N GLY A 229 2.18 9.33 6.20
CA GLY A 229 2.92 8.60 5.17
C GLY A 229 2.86 9.30 3.81
N HIS A 230 1.70 9.84 3.43
CA HIS A 230 1.51 10.58 2.19
C HIS A 230 1.95 12.04 2.27
N MET A 231 1.67 12.71 3.40
CA MET A 231 1.99 14.11 3.64
C MET A 231 2.78 14.25 4.95
N PRO A 232 4.13 14.14 4.89
CA PRO A 232 4.98 14.27 6.06
C PRO A 232 4.79 15.59 6.81
N ALA A 233 4.79 15.52 8.14
CA ALA A 233 4.48 16.66 9.00
C ALA A 233 5.38 17.89 8.81
N ARG A 234 6.63 17.69 8.36
CA ARG A 234 7.56 18.79 8.08
C ARG A 234 7.07 19.77 7.01
N PHE A 235 6.19 19.33 6.10
CA PHE A 235 5.64 20.19 5.05
C PHE A 235 4.45 21.01 5.54
N TRP A 236 3.82 20.63 6.65
CA TRP A 236 2.58 21.27 7.11
C TRP A 236 2.80 22.75 7.41
N LYS A 237 3.96 23.15 7.93
CA LYS A 237 4.26 24.57 8.20
C LYS A 237 4.22 25.49 6.98
N ASN A 238 4.41 24.93 5.78
CA ASN A 238 4.40 25.68 4.52
C ASN A 238 3.06 25.52 3.78
N LEU A 239 2.12 24.74 4.32
CA LEU A 239 0.80 24.56 3.76
C LEU A 239 -0.18 25.55 4.38
N PRO A 240 -1.05 26.20 3.58
CA PRO A 240 -2.15 27.01 4.06
C PRO A 240 -3.02 26.33 5.13
N GLU A 241 -3.32 25.05 4.92
CA GLU A 241 -4.14 24.23 5.83
C GLU A 241 -3.36 23.69 7.04
N GLY A 242 -2.03 23.83 7.07
CA GLY A 242 -1.15 23.26 8.08
C GLY A 242 -1.57 23.47 9.52
N PRO A 243 -1.88 24.73 9.94
CA PRO A 243 -2.35 25.03 11.29
C PRO A 243 -3.67 24.32 11.64
N LEU A 244 -4.58 24.15 10.66
CA LEU A 244 -5.87 23.49 10.87
C LEU A 244 -5.75 21.99 11.07
N ILE A 245 -4.75 21.35 10.47
CA ILE A 245 -4.60 19.88 10.53
C ILE A 245 -4.50 19.41 11.99
N ALA A 246 -3.70 20.08 12.82
CA ALA A 246 -3.53 19.69 14.23
C ALA A 246 -4.83 19.79 15.02
N GLU A 247 -5.59 20.88 14.80
CA GLU A 247 -6.88 21.12 15.43
C GLU A 247 -7.92 20.08 14.99
N LEU A 248 -8.10 19.90 13.68
CA LEU A 248 -9.05 18.94 13.09
C LEU A 248 -8.77 17.50 13.55
N MET A 249 -7.49 17.13 13.68
CA MET A 249 -7.09 15.83 14.21
C MET A 249 -7.43 15.67 15.70
N SER A 250 -7.27 16.73 16.49
CA SER A 250 -7.66 16.74 17.91
C SER A 250 -9.17 16.56 18.06
N GLN A 251 -9.95 17.35 17.31
CA GLN A 251 -11.41 17.27 17.28
C GLN A 251 -11.91 15.88 16.84
N ALA A 252 -11.26 15.25 15.85
CA ALA A 252 -11.58 13.88 15.42
C ALA A 252 -11.46 12.85 16.57
N ARG A 253 -10.43 12.99 17.42
CA ARG A 253 -10.20 12.12 18.58
C ARG A 253 -11.18 12.37 19.73
N ALA A 254 -11.68 13.59 19.86
CA ALA A 254 -12.61 14.01 20.92
C ALA A 254 -14.06 13.52 20.72
N GLY A 255 -14.30 12.53 19.85
CA GLY A 255 -15.61 11.87 19.67
C GLY A 255 -16.22 12.02 18.28
N GLN A 256 -15.72 12.95 17.45
CA GLN A 256 -16.25 13.17 16.09
C GLN A 256 -15.97 12.00 15.13
N GLN A 257 -14.99 11.14 15.42
CA GLN A 257 -14.82 9.87 14.70
C GLN A 257 -16.04 8.93 14.79
N ARG A 258 -16.80 8.97 15.89
CA ARG A 258 -18.00 8.13 16.07
C ARG A 258 -19.22 8.71 15.36
N LEU A 259 -19.30 10.03 15.25
CA LEU A 259 -20.43 10.75 14.66
C LEU A 259 -20.25 10.98 13.15
N ALA A 260 -19.04 10.77 12.62
CA ALA A 260 -18.67 10.97 11.21
C ALA A 260 -18.99 12.39 10.67
N GLN A 261 -19.14 13.35 11.58
CA GLN A 261 -19.57 14.72 11.29
C GLN A 261 -18.83 15.67 12.24
N ALA A 262 -18.35 16.80 11.71
CA ALA A 262 -17.78 17.86 12.52
C ALA A 262 -18.90 18.52 13.35
N ALA A 263 -18.62 18.87 14.62
CA ALA A 263 -19.60 19.47 15.53
C ALA A 263 -20.28 20.72 14.94
N THR A 264 -19.52 21.50 14.18
CA THR A 264 -19.98 22.70 13.48
C THR A 264 -21.10 22.44 12.47
N VAL A 265 -21.21 21.25 11.89
CA VAL A 265 -22.31 20.91 10.98
C VAL A 265 -23.61 20.65 11.75
N GLY A 266 -23.52 20.21 13.01
CA GLY A 266 -24.69 20.05 13.88
C GLY A 266 -25.30 21.38 14.33
N GLU A 267 -24.50 22.45 14.30
CA GLU A 267 -24.91 23.83 14.62
C GLU A 267 -25.43 24.60 13.39
N GLN A 268 -25.27 24.07 12.18
CA GLN A 268 -25.78 24.68 10.97
C GLN A 268 -27.29 24.44 10.84
N ASP A 269 -28.04 25.51 10.61
CA ASP A 269 -29.45 25.43 10.26
C ASP A 269 -29.61 24.71 8.90
N GLY A 270 -30.37 23.61 8.90
CA GLY A 270 -30.58 22.80 7.71
C GLY A 270 -31.71 21.79 7.88
N ARG A 271 -32.18 21.22 6.77
CA ARG A 271 -33.21 20.18 6.78
C ARG A 271 -32.67 18.92 7.45
N GLN A 272 -33.08 18.65 8.68
CA GLN A 272 -32.77 17.40 9.36
C GLN A 272 -33.45 16.22 8.66
N VAL A 273 -32.64 15.32 8.11
CA VAL A 273 -33.13 14.05 7.56
C VAL A 273 -32.99 12.98 8.64
N LEU A 274 -34.09 12.69 9.34
CA LEU A 274 -34.14 11.62 10.33
C LEU A 274 -34.09 10.26 9.62
N ILE A 275 -32.89 9.68 9.53
CA ILE A 275 -32.72 8.30 9.06
C ILE A 275 -32.65 7.39 10.28
N ALA A 276 -33.71 6.60 10.50
CA ALA A 276 -33.68 5.54 11.51
C ALA A 276 -32.54 4.56 11.22
N ARG A 277 -31.87 4.03 12.25
CA ARG A 277 -30.71 3.13 12.09
C ARG A 277 -31.02 1.93 11.21
N GLU A 278 -32.26 1.45 11.25
CA GLU A 278 -32.76 0.33 10.45
C GLU A 278 -32.95 0.72 8.97
N LYS A 279 -33.14 2.02 8.67
CA LYS A 279 -33.28 2.57 7.31
C LYS A 279 -31.97 3.10 6.72
N ALA A 280 -30.92 3.23 7.53
CA ALA A 280 -29.62 3.76 7.11
C ALA A 280 -28.82 2.80 6.21
N GLN A 281 -29.19 1.51 6.20
CA GLN A 281 -28.72 0.54 5.23
C GLN A 281 -29.95 -0.03 4.53
N PRO A 282 -30.28 0.39 3.29
CA PRO A 282 -31.35 -0.29 2.56
C PRO A 282 -30.95 -1.76 2.42
N GLU A 283 -31.78 -2.66 2.95
CA GLU A 283 -31.65 -4.09 2.65
C GLU A 283 -31.70 -4.23 1.13
N ARG A 284 -30.59 -4.70 0.54
CA ARG A 284 -30.59 -4.99 -0.90
C ARG A 284 -31.44 -6.23 -1.09
N PRO A 285 -32.59 -6.15 -1.79
CA PRO A 285 -33.39 -7.34 -2.03
C PRO A 285 -32.53 -8.39 -2.73
N LEU A 286 -32.75 -9.66 -2.39
CA LEU A 286 -32.13 -10.76 -3.11
C LEU A 286 -32.61 -10.71 -4.57
N PRO A 287 -31.71 -10.75 -5.56
CA PRO A 287 -32.12 -10.84 -6.96
C PRO A 287 -32.88 -12.14 -7.22
N SER A 288 -33.63 -12.17 -8.32
CA SER A 288 -34.42 -13.34 -8.72
C SER A 288 -33.58 -14.59 -9.00
N SER A 289 -32.30 -14.42 -9.38
CA SER A 289 -31.37 -15.52 -9.64
C SER A 289 -29.98 -15.26 -9.07
N LEU A 290 -29.26 -16.33 -8.73
CA LEU A 290 -27.91 -16.21 -8.20
C LEU A 290 -26.93 -15.64 -9.24
N GLU A 291 -27.08 -15.97 -10.52
CA GLU A 291 -26.27 -15.45 -11.63
C GLU A 291 -26.37 -13.92 -11.78
N SER A 292 -27.52 -13.34 -11.43
CA SER A 292 -27.74 -11.89 -11.47
C SER A 292 -27.33 -11.18 -10.17
N CYS A 293 -26.76 -11.90 -9.20
CA CYS A 293 -26.38 -11.33 -7.91
C CYS A 293 -25.24 -10.33 -8.03
N ARG A 294 -25.50 -9.10 -7.59
CA ARG A 294 -24.54 -7.99 -7.56
C ARG A 294 -24.39 -7.37 -6.15
N ASN A 295 -24.78 -8.13 -5.12
CA ASN A 295 -24.88 -7.62 -3.75
C ASN A 295 -23.54 -7.37 -3.05
N CYS A 296 -22.42 -7.90 -3.55
CA CYS A 296 -21.05 -7.62 -3.08
C CYS A 296 -20.07 -7.58 -4.26
N ASP A 297 -18.90 -6.94 -4.13
CA ASP A 297 -18.01 -6.71 -5.27
C ASP A 297 -17.30 -7.95 -5.85
N ILE A 298 -17.39 -9.12 -5.18
CA ILE A 298 -16.72 -10.35 -5.65
C ILE A 298 -17.21 -10.78 -7.04
N TRP A 299 -18.46 -10.49 -7.40
CA TRP A 299 -19.02 -10.86 -8.72
C TRP A 299 -18.22 -10.29 -9.89
N ARG A 300 -17.52 -9.16 -9.72
CA ARG A 300 -16.89 -8.41 -10.81
C ARG A 300 -15.74 -9.19 -11.46
N ASP A 301 -14.97 -9.89 -10.63
CA ASP A 301 -13.75 -10.58 -11.03
C ASP A 301 -13.91 -12.11 -11.03
N ALA A 302 -15.02 -12.62 -10.50
CA ALA A 302 -15.41 -14.02 -10.60
C ALA A 302 -15.92 -14.35 -12.01
N THR A 303 -15.76 -15.59 -12.46
CA THR A 303 -16.26 -16.01 -13.78
C THR A 303 -17.78 -16.16 -13.77
N ARG A 304 -18.31 -16.73 -12.68
CA ARG A 304 -19.75 -16.99 -12.48
C ARG A 304 -20.05 -17.23 -11.01
N ALA A 305 -21.32 -17.31 -10.68
CA ALA A 305 -21.71 -17.81 -9.37
C ALA A 305 -21.63 -19.34 -9.33
N VAL A 306 -21.37 -19.89 -8.14
CA VAL A 306 -21.36 -21.33 -7.88
C VAL A 306 -22.46 -21.63 -6.87
N PRO A 307 -23.62 -22.16 -7.32
CA PRO A 307 -24.70 -22.57 -6.41
C PRO A 307 -24.30 -23.82 -5.60
N GLY A 308 -25.09 -24.14 -4.58
CA GLY A 308 -25.01 -25.46 -3.97
C GLY A 308 -25.44 -26.58 -4.93
N GLU A 309 -24.89 -27.78 -4.72
CA GLU A 309 -25.17 -28.99 -5.51
C GLU A 309 -25.48 -30.16 -4.57
N GLY A 310 -26.56 -30.90 -4.86
CA GLY A 310 -26.98 -32.07 -4.10
C GLY A 310 -28.49 -32.31 -4.19
N PRO A 311 -29.02 -33.34 -3.50
CA PRO A 311 -30.44 -33.64 -3.53
C PRO A 311 -31.25 -32.53 -2.84
N PRO A 312 -32.43 -32.14 -3.37
CA PRO A 312 -33.24 -31.05 -2.81
C PRO A 312 -33.75 -31.24 -1.38
N ARG A 313 -33.61 -32.45 -0.81
CA ARG A 313 -34.00 -32.77 0.57
C ARG A 313 -32.89 -33.54 1.29
N ALA A 314 -31.64 -33.18 1.00
CA ALA A 314 -30.49 -33.78 1.66
C ALA A 314 -30.60 -33.61 3.19
N ARG A 315 -30.43 -34.70 3.94
CA ARG A 315 -30.45 -34.64 5.41
C ARG A 315 -29.20 -33.99 5.98
N ILE A 316 -28.08 -34.15 5.28
CA ILE A 316 -26.78 -33.55 5.60
C ILE A 316 -26.45 -32.48 4.57
N MET A 317 -26.08 -31.29 5.04
CA MET A 317 -25.50 -30.22 4.24
C MET A 317 -24.06 -29.95 4.69
N LEU A 318 -23.12 -29.82 3.76
CA LEU A 318 -21.76 -29.34 4.05
C LEU A 318 -21.63 -27.90 3.57
N LEU A 319 -21.14 -27.04 4.45
CA LEU A 319 -20.97 -25.61 4.19
C LEU A 319 -19.50 -25.23 4.22
N GLY A 320 -18.96 -24.76 3.08
CA GLY A 320 -17.61 -24.21 2.96
C GLY A 320 -17.54 -22.69 3.01
N GLU A 321 -16.36 -22.14 2.72
CA GLU A 321 -16.10 -20.69 2.72
C GLU A 321 -16.57 -20.01 1.43
N GLN A 322 -15.95 -20.37 0.30
CA GLN A 322 -16.21 -19.81 -1.03
C GLN A 322 -15.75 -20.81 -2.11
N PRO A 323 -16.15 -20.63 -3.38
CA PRO A 323 -15.63 -21.43 -4.49
C PRO A 323 -14.13 -21.16 -4.68
N GLY A 324 -13.39 -22.15 -5.17
CA GLY A 324 -12.01 -21.99 -5.61
C GLY A 324 -11.91 -21.73 -7.11
N ASP A 325 -10.67 -21.76 -7.61
CA ASP A 325 -10.33 -21.50 -9.01
C ASP A 325 -11.04 -22.45 -9.99
N GLN A 326 -11.06 -23.75 -9.69
CA GLN A 326 -11.70 -24.75 -10.55
C GLN A 326 -13.22 -24.69 -10.43
N GLU A 327 -13.73 -24.48 -9.22
CA GLU A 327 -15.16 -24.35 -8.95
C GLU A 327 -15.77 -23.16 -9.70
N ASP A 328 -15.07 -22.01 -9.69
CA ASP A 328 -15.47 -20.79 -10.42
C ASP A 328 -15.56 -21.02 -11.93
N LEU A 329 -14.66 -21.81 -12.51
CA LEU A 329 -14.71 -22.10 -13.95
C LEU A 329 -15.81 -23.11 -14.30
N ALA A 330 -15.98 -24.14 -13.46
CA ALA A 330 -16.90 -25.24 -13.71
C ALA A 330 -18.34 -24.96 -13.27
N GLY A 331 -18.56 -24.02 -12.34
CA GLY A 331 -19.86 -23.76 -11.73
C GLY A 331 -20.31 -24.82 -10.72
N LYS A 332 -19.38 -25.61 -10.17
CA LYS A 332 -19.69 -26.71 -9.23
C LYS A 332 -18.88 -26.61 -7.94
N PRO A 333 -19.46 -26.83 -6.76
CA PRO A 333 -18.75 -26.71 -5.49
C PRO A 333 -17.84 -27.92 -5.22
N PHE A 334 -16.68 -27.69 -4.59
CA PHE A 334 -15.74 -28.73 -4.13
C PHE A 334 -15.30 -29.74 -5.22
N ILE A 335 -14.73 -29.24 -6.31
CA ILE A 335 -14.17 -30.08 -7.38
C ILE A 335 -12.64 -29.97 -7.50
N GLY A 336 -12.03 -28.93 -6.92
CA GLY A 336 -10.59 -28.72 -6.91
C GLY A 336 -9.84 -29.57 -5.88
N PRO A 337 -8.57 -29.22 -5.57
CA PRO A 337 -7.75 -30.00 -4.65
C PRO A 337 -8.37 -30.20 -3.26
N ALA A 338 -9.02 -29.17 -2.71
CA ALA A 338 -9.76 -29.26 -1.46
C ALA A 338 -10.97 -30.20 -1.56
N GLY A 339 -11.64 -30.23 -2.73
CA GLY A 339 -12.73 -31.16 -3.03
C GLY A 339 -12.27 -32.62 -3.09
N GLN A 340 -11.06 -32.89 -3.57
CA GLN A 340 -10.47 -34.23 -3.57
C GLN A 340 -10.19 -34.74 -2.15
N VAL A 341 -9.70 -33.87 -1.28
CA VAL A 341 -9.55 -34.18 0.16
C VAL A 341 -10.91 -34.47 0.79
N LEU A 342 -11.92 -33.65 0.49
CA LEU A 342 -13.27 -33.87 0.99
C LEU A 342 -13.85 -35.20 0.50
N ALA A 343 -13.67 -35.55 -0.78
CA ALA A 343 -14.14 -36.81 -1.34
C ALA A 343 -13.53 -38.03 -0.62
N ARG A 344 -12.23 -37.97 -0.30
CA ARG A 344 -11.56 -39.00 0.49
C ARG A 344 -12.14 -39.11 1.90
N ALA A 345 -12.37 -37.99 2.57
CA ALA A 345 -12.94 -37.97 3.92
C ALA A 345 -14.40 -38.47 3.95
N LEU A 346 -15.19 -38.14 2.92
CA LEU A 346 -16.54 -38.67 2.76
C LEU A 346 -16.55 -40.19 2.60
N ALA A 347 -15.65 -40.73 1.75
CA ALA A 347 -15.52 -42.16 1.57
C ALA A 347 -15.12 -42.89 2.88
N GLU A 348 -14.21 -42.31 3.66
CA GLU A 348 -13.83 -42.86 4.98
C GLU A 348 -14.97 -42.81 6.00
N ALA A 349 -15.82 -41.78 5.92
CA ALA A 349 -17.01 -41.64 6.76
C ALA A 349 -18.21 -42.47 6.28
N GLY A 350 -18.09 -43.22 5.18
CA GLY A 350 -19.20 -43.99 4.60
C GLY A 350 -20.30 -43.13 3.96
N LEU A 351 -20.05 -41.85 3.72
CA LEU A 351 -21.00 -40.92 3.11
C LEU A 351 -20.79 -40.84 1.60
N ARG A 352 -21.89 -40.92 0.84
CA ARG A 352 -21.87 -40.75 -0.61
C ARG A 352 -22.15 -39.29 -0.97
N ARG A 353 -21.43 -38.77 -1.96
CA ARG A 353 -21.56 -37.35 -2.37
C ARG A 353 -22.97 -37.04 -2.89
N GLU A 354 -23.62 -38.01 -3.52
CA GLU A 354 -24.98 -37.91 -4.05
C GLU A 354 -26.08 -37.81 -2.97
N ASP A 355 -25.78 -38.16 -1.72
CA ASP A 355 -26.74 -38.12 -0.61
C ASP A 355 -26.68 -36.81 0.21
N ILE A 356 -25.68 -35.96 -0.07
CA ILE A 356 -25.39 -34.76 0.70
C ILE A 356 -25.53 -33.50 -0.17
N TYR A 357 -25.89 -32.38 0.46
CA TYR A 357 -25.91 -31.08 -0.20
C TYR A 357 -24.63 -30.29 0.10
N LEU A 358 -23.90 -29.90 -0.94
CA LEU A 358 -22.64 -29.18 -0.82
C LEU A 358 -22.82 -27.73 -1.23
N THR A 359 -22.41 -26.79 -0.39
CA THR A 359 -22.46 -25.36 -0.73
C THR A 359 -21.40 -24.54 -0.01
N ASN A 360 -21.31 -23.25 -0.30
CA ASN A 360 -20.39 -22.30 0.33
C ASN A 360 -21.11 -21.08 0.91
N ALA A 361 -20.56 -20.47 1.97
CA ALA A 361 -21.10 -19.25 2.57
C ALA A 361 -21.13 -18.08 1.58
N VAL A 362 -20.11 -17.97 0.73
CA VAL A 362 -20.03 -17.01 -0.38
C VAL A 362 -20.13 -17.76 -1.71
N LYS A 363 -20.85 -17.19 -2.68
CA LYS A 363 -21.17 -17.87 -3.96
C LYS A 363 -20.28 -17.50 -5.15
N HIS A 364 -19.37 -16.55 -4.99
CA HIS A 364 -18.43 -16.14 -6.03
C HIS A 364 -16.99 -16.32 -5.54
N PHE A 365 -16.06 -16.63 -6.44
CA PHE A 365 -14.65 -16.81 -6.08
C PHE A 365 -13.93 -15.47 -5.94
N LYS A 366 -13.45 -15.17 -4.74
CA LYS A 366 -12.59 -14.02 -4.50
C LYS A 366 -11.12 -14.39 -4.62
N TRP A 367 -10.40 -13.66 -5.46
CA TRP A 367 -9.00 -13.94 -5.76
C TRP A 367 -8.20 -12.67 -6.04
N GLU A 368 -6.88 -12.78 -5.92
CA GLU A 368 -5.91 -11.74 -6.28
C GLU A 368 -4.93 -12.28 -7.33
N PRO A 369 -4.55 -11.50 -8.36
CA PRO A 369 -3.58 -11.92 -9.34
C PRO A 369 -2.19 -12.04 -8.71
N ARG A 370 -1.52 -13.19 -8.87
CA ARG A 370 -0.13 -13.39 -8.44
C ARG A 370 0.74 -13.79 -9.63
N GLY A 371 1.69 -12.92 -9.97
CA GLY A 371 2.56 -13.12 -11.12
C GLY A 371 1.84 -12.90 -12.45
N GLY A 372 2.62 -12.68 -13.51
CA GLY A 372 2.13 -12.35 -14.85
C GLY A 372 3.19 -11.53 -15.58
N ILE A 373 3.95 -12.16 -16.46
CA ILE A 373 4.81 -11.47 -17.43
C ILE A 373 3.95 -11.28 -18.69
N ALA A 374 4.17 -10.21 -19.46
CA ALA A 374 3.47 -9.96 -20.72
C ALA A 374 3.36 -11.25 -21.55
N GLY A 375 2.14 -11.72 -21.79
CA GLY A 375 1.84 -12.94 -22.54
C GLY A 375 1.49 -14.21 -21.73
N ARG A 376 1.52 -14.19 -20.39
CA ARG A 376 1.00 -15.29 -19.55
C ARG A 376 -0.07 -14.78 -18.57
N ALA A 377 -1.22 -15.47 -18.54
CA ALA A 377 -2.29 -15.17 -17.61
C ALA A 377 -1.81 -15.29 -16.15
N ALA A 378 -2.21 -14.34 -15.32
CA ALA A 378 -1.88 -14.33 -13.90
C ALA A 378 -2.53 -15.53 -13.18
N THR A 379 -1.81 -16.13 -12.23
CA THR A 379 -2.40 -17.18 -11.39
C THR A 379 -3.40 -16.55 -10.42
N ARG A 380 -4.61 -17.09 -10.35
CA ARG A 380 -5.68 -16.62 -9.47
C ARG A 380 -5.48 -17.16 -8.06
N LEU A 381 -4.95 -16.33 -7.15
CA LEU A 381 -4.70 -16.73 -5.77
C LEU A 381 -5.92 -16.45 -4.90
N HIS A 382 -6.43 -17.48 -4.23
CA HIS A 382 -7.57 -17.35 -3.31
C HIS A 382 -7.35 -16.27 -2.24
N ALA A 383 -8.34 -15.39 -2.06
CA ALA A 383 -8.36 -14.38 -1.01
C ALA A 383 -9.61 -14.53 -0.12
N THR A 384 -9.43 -14.48 1.20
CA THR A 384 -10.54 -14.70 2.16
C THR A 384 -11.64 -13.63 2.03
N PRO A 385 -12.93 -14.02 2.06
CA PRO A 385 -14.03 -13.07 2.09
C PRO A 385 -14.02 -12.15 3.31
N LYS A 386 -14.40 -10.89 3.11
CA LYS A 386 -14.56 -9.89 4.17
C LYS A 386 -15.90 -10.09 4.89
N PRO A 387 -16.04 -9.65 6.15
CA PRO A 387 -17.30 -9.66 6.89
C PRO A 387 -18.52 -9.14 6.10
N ALA A 388 -18.35 -8.01 5.39
CA ALA A 388 -19.42 -7.42 4.58
C ALA A 388 -19.83 -8.29 3.38
N GLU A 389 -18.88 -9.03 2.79
CA GLU A 389 -19.13 -9.92 1.65
C GLU A 389 -19.89 -11.17 2.10
N ILE A 390 -19.52 -11.74 3.26
CA ILE A 390 -20.25 -12.84 3.90
C ILE A 390 -21.68 -12.42 4.24
N LYS A 391 -21.84 -11.25 4.88
CA LYS A 391 -23.16 -10.68 5.20
C LYS A 391 -24.02 -10.52 3.94
N ALA A 392 -23.45 -9.99 2.85
CA ALA A 392 -24.17 -9.77 1.60
C ALA A 392 -24.62 -11.07 0.92
N CYS A 393 -23.88 -12.17 1.10
CA CYS A 393 -24.20 -13.47 0.52
C CYS A 393 -25.15 -14.32 1.41
N ARG A 394 -25.33 -13.94 2.68
CA ARG A 394 -26.14 -14.69 3.66
C ARG A 394 -27.55 -15.00 3.19
N GLY A 395 -28.19 -14.09 2.46
CA GLY A 395 -29.54 -14.32 1.93
C GLY A 395 -29.63 -15.53 0.98
N TRP A 396 -28.56 -15.82 0.22
CA TRP A 396 -28.50 -17.01 -0.63
C TRP A 396 -28.36 -18.30 0.18
N LEU A 397 -27.55 -18.28 1.24
CA LEU A 397 -27.43 -19.40 2.17
C LEU A 397 -28.76 -19.65 2.90
N GLY A 398 -29.45 -18.58 3.33
CA GLY A 398 -30.77 -18.67 3.94
C GLY A 398 -31.78 -19.37 3.03
N LYS A 399 -31.82 -18.97 1.75
CA LYS A 399 -32.65 -19.62 0.74
C LYS A 399 -32.34 -21.11 0.58
N GLU A 400 -31.06 -21.50 0.49
CA GLU A 400 -30.69 -22.92 0.41
C GLU A 400 -31.08 -23.70 1.68
N LEU A 401 -30.95 -23.10 2.87
CA LEU A 401 -31.32 -23.72 4.15
C LEU A 401 -32.84 -23.91 4.29
N GLU A 402 -33.63 -23.02 3.70
CA GLU A 402 -35.09 -23.09 3.64
C GLU A 402 -35.57 -24.11 2.60
N GLU A 403 -34.92 -24.18 1.43
CA GLU A 403 -35.27 -25.10 0.35
C GLU A 403 -34.87 -26.54 0.66
N VAL A 404 -33.64 -26.75 1.16
CA VAL A 404 -33.08 -28.09 1.42
C VAL A 404 -33.55 -28.68 2.75
N GLN A 405 -33.78 -27.82 3.75
CA GLN A 405 -34.16 -28.19 5.12
C GLN A 405 -33.26 -29.31 5.72
N PRO A 406 -31.92 -29.14 5.72
CA PRO A 406 -31.02 -30.15 6.27
C PRO A 406 -31.23 -30.30 7.78
N ARG A 407 -31.14 -31.53 8.27
CA ARG A 407 -31.19 -31.83 9.71
C ARG A 407 -29.84 -31.65 10.38
N VAL A 408 -28.77 -31.92 9.64
CA VAL A 408 -27.38 -31.79 10.10
C VAL A 408 -26.61 -30.91 9.12
N ILE A 409 -25.86 -29.93 9.63
CA ILE A 409 -24.98 -29.07 8.86
C ILE A 409 -23.54 -29.28 9.34
N VAL A 410 -22.64 -29.61 8.43
CA VAL A 410 -21.20 -29.67 8.70
C VAL A 410 -20.55 -28.37 8.25
N ALA A 411 -20.16 -27.52 9.19
CA ALA A 411 -19.49 -26.26 8.93
C ALA A 411 -17.97 -26.47 8.76
N LEU A 412 -17.50 -26.34 7.52
CA LEU A 412 -16.10 -26.53 7.15
C LEU A 412 -15.30 -25.24 7.38
N GLY A 413 -14.75 -25.09 8.57
CA GLY A 413 -13.90 -23.96 8.96
C GLY A 413 -14.65 -22.73 9.48
N ARG A 414 -13.87 -21.69 9.80
CA ARG A 414 -14.36 -20.48 10.52
C ARG A 414 -15.41 -19.69 9.77
N THR A 415 -15.22 -19.49 8.47
CA THR A 415 -16.12 -18.65 7.67
C THR A 415 -17.50 -19.30 7.53
N ALA A 416 -17.55 -20.61 7.30
CA ALA A 416 -18.78 -21.38 7.28
C ALA A 416 -19.54 -21.28 8.61
N LEU A 417 -18.84 -21.54 9.72
CA LEU A 417 -19.42 -21.49 11.06
C LEU A 417 -19.92 -20.08 11.42
N ALA A 418 -19.13 -19.04 11.14
CA ALA A 418 -19.53 -17.66 11.40
C ALA A 418 -20.74 -17.22 10.56
N SER A 419 -20.83 -17.70 9.31
CA SER A 419 -21.98 -17.45 8.45
C SER A 419 -23.25 -18.08 9.01
N LEU A 420 -23.15 -19.32 9.50
CA LEU A 420 -24.27 -20.06 10.08
C LEU A 420 -24.74 -19.46 11.41
N LEU A 421 -23.80 -19.10 12.30
CA LEU A 421 -24.10 -18.49 13.61
C LEU A 421 -24.44 -16.99 13.53
N GLU A 422 -24.50 -16.44 12.31
CA GLU A 422 -24.72 -15.03 12.02
C GLU A 422 -23.72 -14.05 12.67
N ILE A 423 -22.55 -14.55 13.08
CA ILE A 423 -21.48 -13.77 13.69
C ILE A 423 -20.83 -12.91 12.59
N HIS A 424 -20.86 -11.58 12.78
CA HIS A 424 -20.39 -10.63 11.77
C HIS A 424 -18.90 -10.82 11.39
N ASP A 425 -18.04 -11.10 12.37
CA ASP A 425 -16.60 -11.22 12.14
C ASP A 425 -16.11 -12.66 12.40
N PRO A 426 -15.72 -13.42 11.35
CA PRO A 426 -15.23 -14.78 11.49
C PRO A 426 -13.99 -14.92 12.39
N GLN A 427 -13.23 -13.84 12.61
CA GLN A 427 -12.07 -13.88 13.52
C GLN A 427 -12.46 -14.06 14.98
N ARG A 428 -13.71 -13.73 15.34
CA ARG A 428 -14.24 -13.94 16.69
C ARG A 428 -14.61 -15.41 16.95
N VAL A 429 -14.68 -16.23 15.90
CA VAL A 429 -15.00 -17.64 16.00
C VAL A 429 -13.72 -18.46 16.16
N ARG A 430 -13.61 -19.16 17.28
CA ARG A 430 -12.55 -20.15 17.54
C ARG A 430 -13.13 -21.54 17.31
N LEU A 431 -12.61 -22.28 16.32
CA LEU A 431 -13.13 -23.62 16.01
C LEU A 431 -12.94 -24.61 17.16
N ALA A 432 -11.87 -24.44 17.94
CA ALA A 432 -11.57 -25.29 19.10
C ALA A 432 -12.70 -25.28 20.14
N ASP A 433 -13.43 -24.17 20.28
CA ASP A 433 -14.54 -24.04 21.24
C ASP A 433 -15.73 -24.94 20.87
N PHE A 434 -15.78 -25.43 19.62
CA PHE A 434 -16.84 -26.27 19.07
C PHE A 434 -16.33 -27.64 18.58
N ALA A 435 -15.03 -27.92 18.73
CA ALA A 435 -14.44 -29.15 18.21
C ALA A 435 -14.94 -30.38 18.98
N GLY A 436 -15.24 -31.47 18.25
CA GLY A 436 -15.67 -32.75 18.83
C GLY A 436 -17.07 -32.77 19.44
N ARG A 437 -17.86 -31.69 19.31
CA ARG A 437 -19.23 -31.62 19.84
C ARG A 437 -20.19 -31.06 18.81
N ALA A 438 -21.20 -31.85 18.46
CA ALA A 438 -22.36 -31.33 17.74
C ALA A 438 -23.22 -30.47 18.68
N PHE A 439 -23.85 -29.44 18.14
CA PHE A 439 -24.76 -28.58 18.90
C PHE A 439 -25.99 -28.18 18.07
N ALA A 440 -27.09 -27.87 18.75
CA ALA A 440 -28.31 -27.44 18.08
C ALA A 440 -28.26 -25.93 17.76
N HIS A 441 -28.62 -25.56 16.53
CA HIS A 441 -28.77 -24.17 16.09
C HIS A 441 -29.94 -24.05 15.13
N GLN A 442 -30.89 -23.16 15.43
CA GLN A 442 -32.08 -22.91 14.59
C GLN A 442 -32.80 -24.22 14.15
N GLY A 443 -32.98 -25.16 15.09
CA GLY A 443 -33.66 -26.44 14.84
C GLY A 443 -32.85 -27.49 14.06
N ARG A 444 -31.56 -27.26 13.84
CA ARG A 444 -30.66 -28.16 13.11
C ARG A 444 -29.44 -28.52 13.97
N TRP A 445 -28.87 -29.69 13.76
CA TRP A 445 -27.58 -30.03 14.35
C TRP A 445 -26.44 -29.45 13.54
N VAL A 446 -25.44 -28.91 14.22
CA VAL A 446 -24.25 -28.34 13.61
C VAL A 446 -23.03 -29.11 14.10
N VAL A 447 -22.24 -29.62 13.15
CA VAL A 447 -20.95 -30.25 13.40
C VAL A 447 -19.87 -29.36 12.80
N VAL A 448 -18.78 -29.14 13.53
CA VAL A 448 -17.69 -28.27 13.11
C VAL A 448 -16.49 -29.11 12.70
N ALA A 449 -15.95 -28.83 11.52
CA ALA A 449 -14.79 -29.55 10.98
C ALA A 449 -13.73 -28.56 10.45
N PRO A 450 -12.44 -28.94 10.42
CA PRO A 450 -11.45 -28.16 9.70
C PRO A 450 -11.78 -28.12 8.21
N HIS A 451 -11.51 -26.97 7.56
CA HIS A 451 -11.73 -26.85 6.12
C HIS A 451 -10.75 -27.78 5.35
N PRO A 452 -11.15 -28.50 4.28
CA PRO A 452 -10.28 -29.43 3.56
C PRO A 452 -8.98 -28.79 3.03
N ALA A 453 -9.04 -27.54 2.56
CA ALA A 453 -7.83 -26.78 2.17
C ALA A 453 -6.83 -26.56 3.32
N ALA A 454 -7.24 -26.63 4.59
CA ALA A 454 -6.35 -26.54 5.74
C ALA A 454 -5.55 -27.83 5.97
N VAL A 455 -6.01 -28.97 5.46
CA VAL A 455 -5.27 -30.24 5.40
C VAL A 455 -4.10 -30.08 4.43
N LEU A 456 -4.36 -29.55 3.23
CA LEU A 456 -3.33 -29.36 2.19
C LEU A 456 -2.25 -28.33 2.55
N ARG A 457 -2.58 -27.35 3.40
CA ARG A 457 -1.65 -26.28 3.81
C ARG A 457 -0.83 -26.63 5.05
N ALA A 458 -1.16 -27.71 5.75
CA ALA A 458 -0.43 -28.12 6.94
C ALA A 458 0.80 -28.93 6.54
N ALA A 459 1.99 -28.49 6.95
CA ALA A 459 3.23 -29.23 6.73
C ALA A 459 3.26 -30.55 7.53
N ASP A 460 3.09 -30.45 8.86
CA ASP A 460 3.23 -31.61 9.76
C ASP A 460 1.90 -32.11 10.35
N ALA A 461 0.84 -31.30 10.28
CA ALA A 461 -0.47 -31.58 10.89
C ALA A 461 -1.55 -32.00 9.88
N GLY A 462 -1.16 -32.39 8.66
CA GLY A 462 -2.10 -32.75 7.60
C GLY A 462 -2.95 -33.96 7.96
N GLU A 463 -2.33 -35.05 8.39
CA GLU A 463 -3.01 -36.29 8.77
C GLU A 463 -3.97 -36.10 9.95
N GLN A 464 -3.54 -35.38 10.99
CA GLN A 464 -4.41 -35.06 12.13
C GLN A 464 -5.65 -34.28 11.68
N ARG A 465 -5.50 -33.24 10.87
CA ARG A 465 -6.63 -32.43 10.36
C ARG A 465 -7.55 -33.24 9.44
N PHE A 466 -6.99 -34.20 8.71
CA PHE A 466 -7.78 -35.11 7.89
C PHE A 466 -8.62 -36.04 8.76
N ALA A 467 -8.03 -36.61 9.83
CA ALA A 467 -8.75 -37.44 10.79
C ALA A 467 -9.88 -36.65 11.49
N GLU A 468 -9.62 -35.40 11.90
CA GLU A 468 -10.64 -34.50 12.47
C GLU A 468 -11.79 -34.22 11.49
N LEU A 469 -11.49 -34.06 10.20
CA LEU A 469 -12.50 -33.90 9.16
C LEU A 469 -13.34 -35.17 8.97
N ALA A 470 -12.70 -36.34 8.86
CA ALA A 470 -13.37 -37.62 8.71
C ALA A 470 -14.27 -37.94 9.91
N GLU A 471 -13.80 -37.65 11.12
CA GLU A 471 -14.56 -37.84 12.36
C GLU A 471 -15.80 -36.95 12.42
N ALA A 472 -15.68 -35.68 12.07
CA ALA A 472 -16.84 -34.78 11.99
C ALA A 472 -17.89 -35.26 10.98
N LEU A 473 -17.46 -35.87 9.87
CA LEU A 473 -18.36 -36.46 8.88
C LEU A 473 -19.05 -37.72 9.40
N ARG A 474 -18.33 -38.59 10.14
CA ARG A 474 -18.93 -39.75 10.83
C ARG A 474 -19.98 -39.32 11.84
N GLN A 475 -19.65 -38.35 12.71
CA GLN A 475 -20.58 -37.78 13.68
C GLN A 475 -21.84 -37.22 13.00
N ALA A 476 -21.70 -36.57 11.84
CA ALA A 476 -22.85 -36.08 11.08
C ALA A 476 -23.74 -37.21 10.54
N SER A 477 -23.14 -38.31 10.09
CA SER A 477 -23.86 -39.52 9.66
C SER A 477 -24.63 -40.17 10.82
N GLU A 478 -24.00 -40.33 11.97
CA GLU A 478 -24.62 -40.91 13.17
C GLU A 478 -25.82 -40.06 13.64
N LEU A 479 -25.68 -38.73 13.65
CA LEU A 479 -26.78 -37.83 13.99
C LEU A 479 -27.95 -37.93 13.00
N GLN A 480 -27.66 -38.11 11.72
CA GLN A 480 -28.70 -38.33 10.72
C GLN A 480 -29.48 -39.62 11.00
N GLU A 481 -28.81 -40.71 11.40
CA GLU A 481 -29.43 -42.01 11.69
C GLU A 481 -30.26 -41.96 12.96
N VAL A 482 -29.73 -41.39 14.05
CA VAL A 482 -30.45 -41.25 15.32
C VAL A 482 -31.77 -40.49 15.13
N MET A 483 -31.78 -39.46 14.29
CA MET A 483 -32.98 -38.68 14.00
C MET A 483 -33.94 -39.34 13.00
N ALA A 484 -33.50 -40.39 12.29
CA ALA A 484 -34.32 -41.13 11.33
C ALA A 484 -35.22 -42.18 12.01
N THR A 485 -34.79 -42.63 13.20
CA THR A 485 -35.53 -43.47 14.14
C THR A 485 -36.48 -42.62 14.98
#